data_AF-A0A6A7LH32-F1
#
_entry.id   AF-A0A6A7LH32-F1
#
_cell.length_a   1.000
_cell.length_b   1.000
_cell.length_c   1.000
_cell.angle_alpha   90.00
_cell.angle_beta   90.00
_cell.angle_gamma   90.00
#
_symmetry.space_group_name_H-M   'P 1'
#
loop_
_entity.id
_entity.type
_entity.pdbx_description
1 polymer ?
#
loop_
_entity_poly.entity_id
_entity_poly.type
_entity_poly.pdbx_seq_one_letter_code
_entity_poly.pdbx_strand_id
1 'polypeptide(L)'
;MHGDHNNNKMERLNGEVRGREKVMLGLERVNTSILPGYQIYHNYMRLHEGIANLTPAEKCGIKVEGENKWVTLIQNAKREKDDQKDT
;
A
#
# COMPACT_ATOMS: atom_id res chain seq x y z
N MET A 1 16.27 16.60 27.08
CA MET A 1 15.10 17.01 26.29
C MET A 1 14.41 15.75 25.83
N HIS A 2 13.15 15.52 26.22
CA HIS A 2 12.40 14.30 25.89
C HIS A 2 12.25 14.19 24.38
N GLY A 3 12.70 13.08 23.80
CA GLY A 3 12.55 12.82 22.37
C GLY A 3 11.07 12.81 21.99
N ASP A 4 10.73 13.58 20.97
CA ASP A 4 9.42 13.56 20.32
C ASP A 4 9.18 12.18 19.65
N HIS A 5 8.89 11.16 20.46
CA HIS A 5 8.37 9.88 19.98
C HIS A 5 6.89 10.04 19.63
N ASN A 6 6.61 10.87 18.63
CA ASN A 6 5.25 11.11 18.14
C ASN A 6 4.84 9.97 17.20
N ASN A 7 4.22 8.93 17.76
CA ASN A 7 3.69 7.76 17.03
C ASN A 7 2.42 8.07 16.22
N ASN A 8 1.96 9.32 16.24
CA ASN A 8 0.70 9.80 15.66
C ASN A 8 0.51 9.40 14.19
N LYS A 9 1.60 9.27 13.40
CA LYS A 9 1.54 8.83 12.00
C LYS A 9 1.16 7.36 11.87
N MET A 10 1.75 6.49 12.70
CA MET A 10 1.42 5.06 12.72
C MET A 10 0.03 4.83 13.32
N GLU A 11 -0.34 5.57 14.36
CA GLU A 11 -1.68 5.49 14.94
C GLU A 11 -2.76 5.86 13.92
N ARG A 12 -2.52 6.90 13.12
CA ARG A 12 -3.44 7.30 12.03
C ARG A 12 -3.55 6.23 10.95
N LEU A 13 -2.43 5.62 10.54
CA LEU A 13 -2.43 4.52 9.58
C LEU A 13 -3.23 3.33 10.10
N ASN A 14 -2.97 2.92 11.35
CA ASN A 14 -3.67 1.80 12.00
C ASN A 14 -5.18 2.09 12.14
N GLY A 15 -5.55 3.34 12.41
CA GLY A 15 -6.94 3.76 12.44
C GLY A 15 -7.65 3.60 11.09
N GLU A 16 -6.98 3.95 9.98
CA GLU A 16 -7.53 3.81 8.62
C GLU A 16 -7.73 2.33 8.25
N VAL A 17 -6.73 1.48 8.53
CA VAL A 17 -6.80 0.03 8.29
C VAL A 17 -7.92 -0.61 9.12
N ARG A 18 -8.00 -0.28 10.41
CA ARG A 18 -9.06 -0.79 11.30
C ARG A 18 -10.45 -0.32 10.88
N GLY A 19 -10.58 0.89 10.35
CA GLY A 19 -11.84 1.39 9.80
C GLY A 19 -12.32 0.58 8.61
N ARG A 20 -11.40 0.14 7.73
CA ARG A 20 -11.71 -0.74 6.60
C ARG A 20 -12.03 -2.16 7.07
N GLU A 21 -11.24 -2.68 8.00
CA GLU A 21 -11.45 -4.01 8.58
C GLU A 21 -12.84 -4.12 9.24
N LYS A 22 -13.21 -3.13 10.04
CA LYS A 22 -14.50 -3.10 10.75
C LYS A 22 -15.71 -3.13 9.80
N VAL A 23 -15.63 -2.45 8.66
CA VAL A 23 -16.76 -2.27 7.74
C VAL A 23 -16.85 -3.38 6.70
N MET A 24 -15.72 -4.00 6.32
CA MET A 24 -15.71 -5.06 5.33
C MET A 24 -16.19 -6.40 5.90
N LEU A 25 -17.24 -6.93 5.31
CA LEU A 25 -17.79 -8.25 5.63
C LEU A 25 -16.84 -9.36 5.14
N GLY A 26 -16.63 -10.41 5.96
CA GLY A 26 -15.89 -11.61 5.54
C GLY A 26 -14.37 -11.59 5.79
N LEU A 27 -13.85 -10.60 6.52
CA LEU A 27 -12.46 -10.55 6.98
C LEU A 27 -12.14 -11.46 8.17
N GLU A 28 -13.11 -12.25 8.65
CA GLU A 28 -12.93 -13.20 9.76
C GLU A 28 -11.92 -14.32 9.42
N ARG A 29 -11.68 -14.59 8.13
CA ARG A 29 -10.66 -15.55 7.70
C ARG A 29 -9.27 -14.90 7.69
N VAL A 30 -8.34 -15.51 8.42
CA VAL A 30 -6.96 -15.03 8.66
C VAL A 30 -6.18 -14.71 7.37
N ASN A 31 -6.43 -15.44 6.28
CA ASN A 31 -5.67 -15.33 5.02
C ASN A 31 -6.53 -14.78 3.87
N THR A 32 -7.14 -13.62 4.07
CA THR A 32 -7.89 -12.93 3.00
C THR A 32 -6.96 -12.01 2.19
N SER A 33 -7.06 -12.07 0.87
CA SER A 33 -6.29 -11.20 -0.04
C SER A 33 -6.67 -9.72 0.02
N ILE A 34 -7.68 -9.37 0.83
CA ILE A 34 -8.26 -8.03 0.92
C ILE A 34 -7.31 -7.07 1.67
N LEU A 35 -6.78 -7.49 2.82
CA LEU A 35 -5.83 -6.69 3.60
C LEU A 35 -4.52 -6.38 2.82
N PRO A 36 -3.85 -7.36 2.20
CA PRO A 36 -2.68 -7.07 1.37
C PRO A 36 -3.05 -6.25 0.12
N GLY A 37 -4.22 -6.47 -0.48
CA GLY A 37 -4.73 -5.63 -1.57
C GLY A 37 -4.90 -4.16 -1.16
N TYR A 38 -5.41 -3.92 0.06
CA TYR A 38 -5.54 -2.58 0.60
C TYR A 38 -4.18 -1.91 0.88
N GLN A 39 -3.18 -2.66 1.35
CA GLN A 39 -1.81 -2.14 1.50
C GLN A 39 -1.23 -1.69 0.15
N ILE A 40 -1.40 -2.50 -0.91
CA ILE A 40 -0.96 -2.14 -2.26
C ILE A 40 -1.67 -0.85 -2.72
N TYR A 41 -2.98 -0.76 -2.50
CA TYR A 41 -3.75 0.43 -2.83
C TYR A 41 -3.28 1.69 -2.08
N HIS A 42 -3.05 1.57 -0.77
CA HIS A 42 -2.58 2.68 0.05
C HIS A 42 -1.19 3.18 -0.37
N ASN A 43 -0.31 2.26 -0.75
CA ASN A 43 1.09 2.55 -1.08
C ASN A 43 1.31 3.08 -2.49
N TYR A 44 0.56 2.60 -3.48
CA TYR A 44 0.85 2.89 -4.90
C TYR A 44 -0.22 3.74 -5.61
N MET A 45 -1.40 3.92 -5.03
CA MET A 45 -2.51 4.57 -5.72
C MET A 45 -3.14 5.71 -4.94
N ARG A 46 -3.34 5.55 -3.63
CA ARG A 46 -3.94 6.60 -2.82
C ARG A 46 -2.94 7.75 -2.63
N LEU A 47 -3.33 8.94 -3.05
CA LEU A 47 -2.59 10.17 -2.78
C LEU A 47 -2.83 10.59 -1.32
N HIS A 48 -1.78 11.07 -0.65
CA HIS A 48 -1.87 11.52 0.74
C HIS A 48 -1.53 12.99 0.84
N GLU A 49 -2.46 13.79 1.35
CA GLU A 49 -2.27 15.23 1.55
C GLU A 49 -1.09 15.53 2.48
N GLY A 50 -0.87 14.69 3.50
CA GLY A 50 0.26 14.81 4.42
C GLY A 50 1.63 14.53 3.80
N ILE A 51 1.67 14.15 2.52
CA ILE A 51 2.88 13.86 1.74
C ILE A 51 2.81 14.63 0.42
N ALA A 52 2.39 15.89 0.45
CA ALA A 52 2.32 16.75 -0.74
C ALA A 52 1.55 16.13 -1.92
N ASN A 53 0.46 15.41 -1.63
CA ASN A 53 -0.35 14.69 -2.62
C ASN A 53 0.41 13.61 -3.41
N LEU A 54 1.49 13.07 -2.86
CA LEU A 54 2.19 11.92 -3.42
C LEU A 54 1.72 10.62 -2.77
N THR A 55 1.92 9.51 -3.48
CA THR A 55 1.80 8.18 -2.88
C THR A 55 3.04 7.87 -2.02
N PRO A 56 2.92 7.00 -1.00
CA PRO A 56 4.07 6.60 -0.19
C PRO A 56 5.18 5.99 -1.04
N ALA A 57 4.84 5.19 -2.06
CA ALA A 57 5.80 4.63 -3.00
C ALA A 57 6.56 5.70 -3.78
N GLU A 58 5.86 6.70 -4.31
CA GLU A 58 6.48 7.82 -5.04
C GLU A 58 7.42 8.63 -4.13
N LYS A 59 7.04 8.84 -2.87
CA LYS A 59 7.91 9.52 -1.89
C LYS A 59 9.20 8.73 -1.63
N CYS A 60 9.11 7.41 -1.64
CA CYS A 60 10.26 6.51 -1.51
C CYS A 60 11.06 6.36 -2.81
N GLY A 61 10.68 7.06 -3.90
CA GLY A 61 11.36 7.00 -5.20
C GLY A 61 10.92 5.84 -6.10
N ILE A 62 9.94 5.04 -5.67
CA ILE A 62 9.36 3.97 -6.49
C ILE A 62 8.28 4.57 -7.37
N LYS A 63 8.61 4.84 -8.62
CA LYS A 63 7.68 5.41 -9.59
C LYS A 63 7.00 4.30 -10.38
N VAL A 64 5.68 4.36 -10.44
CA VAL A 64 4.87 3.53 -11.34
C VAL A 64 4.53 4.40 -12.55
N GLU A 65 5.37 4.30 -13.57
CA GLU A 65 5.23 5.07 -14.81
C GLU A 65 4.32 4.32 -15.78
N GLY A 66 3.03 4.64 -15.73
CA GLY A 66 2.05 4.08 -16.64
C GLY A 66 0.74 4.84 -16.59
N GLU A 67 0.04 4.90 -17.72
CA GLU A 67 -1.25 5.57 -17.84
C GLU A 67 -2.30 4.94 -16.90
N ASN A 68 -2.21 3.62 -16.73
CA ASN A 68 -3.02 2.89 -15.75
C ASN A 68 -2.13 2.20 -14.71
N LYS A 69 -2.05 2.81 -13.51
CA LYS A 69 -1.21 2.33 -12.40
C LYS A 69 -1.50 0.88 -12.01
N TRP A 70 -2.75 0.40 -12.07
CA TRP A 70 -3.09 -0.99 -11.76
C TRP A 70 -2.49 -1.97 -12.75
N VAL A 71 -2.65 -1.69 -14.05
CA VAL A 71 -2.15 -2.58 -15.11
C VAL A 71 -0.62 -2.65 -15.05
N THR A 72 0.05 -1.51 -14.86
CA THR A 72 1.51 -1.46 -14.75
C THR A 72 2.03 -2.26 -13.56
N LEU A 73 1.38 -2.17 -12.39
CA LEU A 73 1.75 -2.98 -11.22
C LEU A 73 1.65 -4.48 -11.50
N ILE A 74 0.56 -4.92 -12.15
CA ILE A 74 0.35 -6.33 -12.48
C ILE A 74 1.38 -6.82 -13.51
N GLN A 75 1.68 -6.00 -14.53
CA GLN A 75 2.69 -6.32 -15.54
C GLN A 75 4.10 -6.44 -14.94
N ASN A 76 4.45 -5.53 -14.03
CA ASN A 76 5.74 -5.56 -13.33
C ASN A 76 5.87 -6.82 -12.45
N ALA A 77 4.81 -7.17 -11.70
CA ALA A 77 4.79 -8.38 -10.89
C ALA A 77 4.85 -9.67 -11.73
N LYS A 78 4.29 -9.66 -12.94
CA LYS A 78 4.36 -10.80 -13.86
C LYS A 78 5.79 -11.02 -14.37
N ARG A 79 6.50 -9.95 -14.76
CA ARG A 79 7.88 -10.04 -15.29
C ARG A 79 8.81 -10.72 -14.29
N GLU A 80 8.74 -10.35 -13.01
CA GLU A 80 9.56 -10.95 -11.95
C GLU A 80 9.37 -12.47 -11.83
N LYS A 81 8.16 -12.98 -12.04
CA LYS A 81 7.88 -14.42 -11.99
C LYS A 81 8.41 -15.19 -13.19
N ASP A 82 8.56 -14.54 -14.35
CA ASP A 82 9.13 -15.16 -15.53
C ASP A 82 10.65 -15.26 -15.36
N ASP A 83 11.32 -14.24 -14.79
CA ASP A 83 12.75 -14.28 -14.45
C ASP A 83 13.11 -15.37 -13.42
N GLN A 84 12.22 -15.67 -12.46
CA GLN A 84 12.40 -16.74 -11.47
C GLN A 84 12.16 -18.16 -12.00
N LYS A 85 11.57 -18.33 -13.19
CA LYS A 85 11.36 -19.66 -13.80
C LYS A 85 12.56 -20.13 -14.62
N ASP A 86 13.42 -19.21 -15.01
CA ASP A 86 14.62 -19.46 -15.82
C ASP A 86 15.88 -19.67 -14.95
N THR A 87 15.74 -19.68 -13.61
CA THR A 87 16.78 -20.02 -12.63
C THR A 87 16.43 -21.31 -11.88
#